data_AF-A0A2R5GQJ9-F1
#
_entry.id   AF-A0A2R5GQJ9-F1
#
_cell.length_a   1.000
_cell.length_b   1.000
_cell.length_c   1.000
_cell.angle_alpha   90.00
_cell.angle_beta   90.00
_cell.angle_gamma   90.00
#
_symmetry.space_group_name_H-M   'P 1'
#
loop_
_entity.id
_entity.type
_entity.pdbx_description
1 polymer ?
#
loop_
_entity_poly.entity_id
_entity_poly.type
_entity_poly.pdbx_seq_one_letter_code
_entity_poly.pdbx_strand_id
1 'polypeptide(L)'
;MTTLRGVVVLVLAVAAAACVEAAQAEATLAEEKANLRAMNLVAETTQARDGRMLSWDEACYETLKTRTSCENLDEVLSAVDFTSYETVDPYPEEQGYVTEIDETQNCYVEFVNPEARESDTETIRYNLLTLSPSEATSQNTSGTVYLTHVTPCGACSTLEDLALYLNVTDLTSPVRQCAALHVLGIISPERAKTMVLNCLENVGFTQPSCRYIWYYNTRSTLNECASVCLAYSSAPNNDPVKNFYDVNYCAPYRAFWNPLGCKNKIQRAPDASPDNACKDFQYENGEYRLNSCLQCDECRSGPIFQKVAGRTRRDSGIASQIARPDSVEIDHDYGFACAV
;
A
#
# COMPACT_ATOMS: atom_id res chain seq x y z
N MET A 1 35.54 -32.05 -36.98
CA MET A 1 35.76 -30.58 -36.98
C MET A 1 34.52 -29.77 -37.38
N THR A 2 33.56 -30.31 -38.13
CA THR A 2 32.32 -29.63 -38.54
C THR A 2 31.28 -29.48 -37.42
N THR A 3 31.23 -30.39 -36.45
CA THR A 3 30.27 -30.36 -35.34
C THR A 3 30.56 -29.27 -34.31
N LEU A 4 31.83 -28.99 -34.03
CA LEU A 4 32.23 -27.98 -33.03
C LEU A 4 31.90 -26.55 -33.50
N ARG A 5 32.06 -26.26 -34.80
CA ARG A 5 31.72 -24.95 -35.38
C ARG A 5 30.21 -24.67 -35.31
N GLY A 6 29.37 -25.68 -35.55
CA GLY A 6 27.92 -25.53 -35.45
C GLY A 6 27.44 -25.20 -34.04
N VAL A 7 28.03 -25.85 -33.02
CA VAL A 7 27.71 -25.60 -31.62
C VAL A 7 28.14 -24.19 -31.19
N VAL A 8 29.33 -23.74 -31.59
CA VAL A 8 29.81 -22.38 -31.26
C VAL A 8 28.93 -21.30 -31.89
N VAL A 9 28.51 -21.48 -33.15
CA VAL A 9 27.60 -20.52 -33.82
C VAL A 9 26.24 -20.47 -33.13
N LEU A 10 25.70 -21.62 -32.72
CA LEU A 10 24.42 -21.68 -32.01
C LEU A 10 24.50 -21.00 -30.63
N VAL A 11 25.55 -21.26 -29.85
CA VAL A 11 25.76 -20.65 -28.53
C VAL A 11 25.90 -19.13 -28.64
N LEU A 12 26.64 -18.64 -29.63
CA LEU A 12 26.79 -17.20 -29.87
C LEU A 12 25.46 -16.55 -30.30
N ALA A 13 24.65 -17.23 -31.11
CA ALA A 13 23.35 -16.72 -31.52
C ALA A 13 22.37 -16.62 -30.34
N VAL A 14 22.34 -17.63 -29.46
CA VAL A 14 21.49 -17.60 -28.24
C VAL A 14 21.97 -16.51 -27.28
N ALA A 15 23.28 -16.36 -27.07
CA ALA A 15 23.81 -15.30 -26.21
C ALA A 15 23.49 -13.90 -26.77
N ALA A 16 23.57 -13.71 -28.09
CA ALA A 16 23.20 -12.44 -28.73
C ALA A 16 21.71 -12.12 -28.58
N ALA A 17 20.82 -13.12 -28.74
CA ALA A 17 19.38 -12.93 -28.54
C ALA A 17 19.05 -12.53 -27.09
N ALA A 18 19.64 -13.21 -26.10
CA ALA A 18 19.47 -12.88 -24.69
C ALA A 18 19.97 -11.47 -24.35
N CYS A 19 21.08 -11.02 -24.94
CA CYS A 19 21.56 -9.64 -24.77
C CYS A 19 20.61 -8.60 -25.38
N VAL A 20 19.97 -8.90 -26.52
CA VAL A 20 18.99 -7.98 -27.14
C VAL A 20 17.74 -7.87 -26.26
N GLU A 21 17.23 -8.99 -25.73
CA GLU A 21 16.08 -8.98 -24.82
C GLU A 21 16.39 -8.21 -23.53
N ALA A 22 17.57 -8.43 -22.94
CA ALA A 22 18.00 -7.69 -21.75
C ALA A 22 18.13 -6.17 -22.01
N ALA A 23 18.72 -5.79 -23.14
CA ALA A 23 18.86 -4.38 -23.52
C ALA A 23 17.50 -3.71 -23.80
N GLN A 24 16.55 -4.45 -24.37
CA GLN A 24 15.18 -3.96 -24.58
C GLN A 24 14.46 -3.76 -23.25
N ALA A 25 14.59 -4.69 -22.29
CA ALA A 25 14.00 -4.57 -20.96
C ALA A 25 14.58 -3.39 -20.15
N GLU A 26 15.90 -3.16 -20.24
CA GLU A 26 16.53 -2.00 -19.60
C GLU A 26 16.06 -0.67 -20.22
N ALA A 27 15.86 -0.63 -21.54
CA ALA A 27 15.37 0.55 -22.24
C ALA A 27 13.92 0.89 -21.87
N THR A 28 13.02 -0.11 -21.78
CA THR A 28 11.63 0.12 -21.34
C THR A 28 11.58 0.56 -19.89
N LEU A 29 12.39 -0.03 -18.99
CA LEU A 29 12.46 0.42 -17.59
C LEU A 29 13.00 1.84 -17.46
N ALA A 30 13.97 2.22 -18.30
CA ALA A 30 14.51 3.58 -18.33
C ALA A 30 13.49 4.60 -18.84
N GLU A 31 12.70 4.24 -19.86
CA GLU A 31 11.62 5.07 -20.40
C GLU A 31 10.46 5.21 -19.40
N GLU A 32 10.07 4.13 -18.72
CA GLU A 32 9.05 4.15 -17.67
C GLU A 32 9.49 5.04 -16.50
N LYS A 33 10.74 4.92 -16.04
CA LYS A 33 11.32 5.83 -15.04
C LYS A 33 11.38 7.27 -15.51
N ALA A 34 11.66 7.52 -16.79
CA ALA A 34 11.66 8.85 -17.37
C ALA A 34 10.25 9.44 -17.46
N ASN A 35 9.23 8.63 -17.77
CA ASN A 35 7.83 9.04 -17.83
C ASN A 35 7.26 9.28 -16.43
N LEU A 36 7.54 8.41 -15.45
CA LEU A 36 7.24 8.66 -14.02
C LEU A 36 7.90 9.95 -13.53
N ARG A 37 9.18 10.16 -13.89
CA ARG A 37 9.86 11.43 -13.61
C ARG A 37 9.21 12.60 -14.33
N ALA A 38 8.78 12.47 -15.59
CA ALA A 38 8.12 13.54 -16.33
C ALA A 38 6.76 13.92 -15.73
N MET A 39 5.99 12.93 -15.24
CA MET A 39 4.75 13.16 -14.49
C MET A 39 5.02 13.83 -13.14
N ASN A 40 6.12 13.49 -12.47
CA ASN A 40 6.57 14.18 -11.25
C ASN A 40 7.27 15.53 -11.53
N LEU A 41 7.85 15.76 -12.73
CA LEU A 41 8.58 16.97 -13.10
C LEU A 41 7.66 18.15 -13.44
N VAL A 42 6.37 17.90 -13.65
CA VAL A 42 5.37 18.98 -13.61
C VAL A 42 5.31 19.62 -12.21
N ALA A 43 5.77 18.93 -11.15
CA ALA A 43 5.91 19.47 -9.80
C ALA A 43 7.30 20.06 -9.47
N GLU A 44 8.38 19.66 -10.18
CA GLU A 44 9.75 20.11 -9.86
C GLU A 44 10.01 21.60 -10.18
N THR A 45 9.15 22.28 -10.94
CA THR A 45 9.27 23.75 -11.11
C THR A 45 8.93 24.56 -9.85
N THR A 46 8.53 23.91 -8.75
CA THR A 46 8.12 24.60 -7.51
C THR A 46 9.04 24.34 -6.29
N GLN A 47 9.95 23.35 -6.33
CA GLN A 47 10.76 23.00 -5.16
C GLN A 47 12.23 23.40 -5.25
N ALA A 48 12.48 24.66 -4.92
CA ALA A 48 13.74 25.10 -4.32
C ALA A 48 13.44 26.00 -3.12
N ARG A 49 12.79 25.46 -2.08
CA ARG A 49 12.66 26.13 -0.78
C ARG A 49 12.83 25.15 0.37
N ASP A 50 13.92 25.36 1.10
CA ASP A 50 14.26 24.95 2.47
C ASP A 50 13.59 23.70 3.04
N GLY A 51 14.40 22.72 3.45
CA GLY A 51 13.99 21.44 4.05
C GLY A 51 13.31 21.54 5.42
N ARG A 52 12.19 22.25 5.47
CA ARG A 52 11.11 22.04 6.43
C ARG A 52 10.14 21.06 5.78
N MET A 53 9.92 19.93 6.43
CA MET A 53 8.77 19.07 6.16
C MET A 53 7.53 19.98 6.27
N LEU A 54 6.98 20.39 5.12
CA LEU A 54 5.93 21.39 5.04
C LEU A 54 4.70 20.80 5.75
N SER A 55 4.26 21.44 6.82
CA SER A 55 2.99 21.10 7.45
C SER A 55 1.91 21.33 6.40
N TRP A 56 1.24 20.26 5.98
CA TRP A 56 0.01 20.36 5.22
C TRP A 56 -0.92 21.36 5.92
N ASP A 57 -1.46 22.33 5.18
CA ASP A 57 -2.39 23.28 5.75
C ASP A 57 -3.64 22.52 6.22
N GLU A 58 -4.16 22.87 7.41
CA GLU A 58 -5.44 22.41 7.93
C GLU A 58 -6.55 22.59 6.88
N ALA A 59 -6.46 23.65 6.06
CA ALA A 59 -7.36 23.89 4.94
C ALA A 59 -7.35 22.77 3.88
N CYS A 60 -6.18 22.20 3.58
CA CYS A 60 -6.05 21.09 2.65
C CYS A 60 -6.70 19.82 3.22
N TYR A 61 -6.40 19.50 4.48
CA TYR A 61 -7.01 18.37 5.19
C TYR A 61 -8.54 18.46 5.18
N GLU A 62 -9.08 19.61 5.59
CA GLU A 62 -10.53 19.82 5.64
C GLU A 62 -11.18 19.78 4.25
N THR A 63 -10.50 20.30 3.22
CA THR A 63 -10.97 20.21 1.82
C THR A 63 -11.07 18.76 1.34
N LEU A 64 -9.99 17.98 1.47
CA LEU A 64 -9.98 16.58 1.04
C LEU A 64 -10.95 15.72 1.84
N LYS A 65 -11.21 16.06 3.10
CA LYS A 65 -12.10 15.31 3.99
C LYS A 65 -13.57 15.61 3.77
N THR A 66 -13.93 16.86 3.47
CA THR A 66 -15.33 17.33 3.53
C THR A 66 -15.87 17.84 2.21
N ARG A 67 -15.00 18.17 1.25
CA ARG A 67 -15.37 18.82 -0.01
C ARG A 67 -15.10 17.96 -1.24
N THR A 68 -14.74 16.70 -1.08
CA THR A 68 -14.57 15.78 -2.20
C THR A 68 -15.69 14.73 -2.25
N SER A 69 -15.87 14.11 -3.41
CA SER A 69 -16.80 12.99 -3.61
C SER A 69 -16.32 12.11 -4.76
N CYS A 70 -16.12 10.82 -4.47
CA CYS A 70 -15.78 9.81 -5.46
C CYS A 70 -17.04 9.33 -6.20
N GLU A 71 -17.09 9.44 -7.53
CA GLU A 71 -18.27 9.06 -8.32
C GLU A 71 -18.33 7.57 -8.65
N ASN A 72 -17.19 6.86 -8.61
CA ASN A 72 -17.08 5.47 -9.05
C ASN A 72 -16.57 4.50 -7.95
N LEU A 73 -16.77 4.83 -6.67
CA LEU A 73 -16.26 4.01 -5.57
C LEU A 73 -16.81 2.56 -5.61
N ASP A 74 -18.08 2.36 -5.97
CA ASP A 74 -18.66 1.01 -6.05
C ASP A 74 -17.96 0.13 -7.10
N GLU A 75 -17.52 0.73 -8.22
CA GLU A 75 -16.77 0.03 -9.27
C GLU A 75 -15.37 -0.36 -8.75
N VAL A 76 -14.71 0.54 -8.04
CA VAL A 76 -13.42 0.27 -7.38
C VAL A 76 -13.56 -0.86 -6.36
N LEU A 77 -14.60 -0.85 -5.53
CA LEU A 77 -14.85 -1.91 -4.54
C LEU A 77 -15.19 -3.24 -5.21
N SER A 78 -15.89 -3.22 -6.33
CA SER A 78 -16.16 -4.42 -7.11
C SER A 78 -14.89 -5.03 -7.71
N ALA A 79 -13.92 -4.21 -8.13
CA ALA A 79 -12.67 -4.69 -8.71
C ALA A 79 -11.79 -5.45 -7.70
N VAL A 80 -11.98 -5.21 -6.41
CA VAL A 80 -11.27 -5.91 -5.31
C VAL A 80 -12.17 -6.87 -4.52
N ASP A 81 -13.32 -7.27 -5.08
CA ASP A 81 -14.30 -8.18 -4.47
C ASP A 81 -14.76 -7.76 -3.05
N PHE A 82 -14.90 -6.45 -2.81
CA PHE A 82 -15.15 -5.88 -1.48
C PHE A 82 -16.42 -5.01 -1.40
N THR A 83 -17.45 -5.31 -2.19
CA THR A 83 -18.73 -4.57 -2.19
C THR A 83 -19.60 -4.83 -0.97
N SER A 84 -19.47 -6.00 -0.33
CA SER A 84 -20.25 -6.42 0.84
C SER A 84 -19.41 -6.40 2.13
N TYR A 85 -18.56 -5.38 2.28
CA TYR A 85 -17.60 -5.24 3.37
C TYR A 85 -18.21 -5.30 4.78
N GLU A 86 -19.51 -5.09 4.93
CA GLU A 86 -20.17 -5.19 6.23
C GLU A 86 -20.37 -6.63 6.71
N THR A 87 -20.47 -7.57 5.77
CA THR A 87 -20.87 -8.95 6.04
C THR A 87 -19.85 -9.98 5.57
N VAL A 88 -18.95 -9.62 4.64
CA VAL A 88 -17.97 -10.52 4.06
C VAL A 88 -16.57 -10.19 4.58
N ASP A 89 -15.97 -11.17 5.26
CA ASP A 89 -14.57 -11.11 5.70
C ASP A 89 -13.65 -11.45 4.51
N PRO A 90 -12.74 -10.54 4.09
CA PRO A 90 -11.85 -10.79 2.96
C PRO A 90 -10.69 -11.74 3.32
N TYR A 91 -10.62 -12.24 4.56
CA TYR A 91 -9.65 -13.23 5.02
C TYR A 91 -10.31 -14.62 5.18
N PRO A 92 -10.53 -15.40 4.11
CA PRO A 92 -10.98 -16.79 4.24
C PRO A 92 -10.07 -17.65 5.14
N GLU A 93 -10.67 -18.59 5.89
CA GLU A 93 -9.95 -19.43 6.88
C GLU A 93 -9.21 -20.62 6.25
N GLU A 94 -9.61 -21.08 5.05
CA GLU A 94 -9.21 -22.41 4.53
C GLU A 94 -8.31 -22.42 3.28
N GLN A 95 -8.14 -21.30 2.58
CA GLN A 95 -7.38 -21.28 1.31
C GLN A 95 -6.31 -20.20 1.35
N GLY A 96 -5.04 -20.60 1.16
CA GLY A 96 -3.94 -19.67 1.00
C GLY A 96 -4.26 -18.65 -0.11
N TYR A 97 -4.02 -17.38 0.17
CA TYR A 97 -4.52 -16.30 -0.67
C TYR A 97 -3.63 -16.08 -1.89
N VAL A 98 -4.23 -16.05 -3.07
CA VAL A 98 -3.60 -15.42 -4.24
C VAL A 98 -3.83 -13.93 -4.13
N THR A 99 -2.94 -13.27 -3.40
CA THR A 99 -2.86 -11.81 -3.27
C THR A 99 -1.92 -11.26 -4.33
N GLU A 100 -2.23 -11.52 -5.60
CA GLU A 100 -1.61 -10.83 -6.72
C GLU A 100 -2.03 -9.37 -6.69
N ILE A 101 -1.04 -8.49 -6.72
CA ILE A 101 -1.20 -7.05 -6.89
C ILE A 101 -0.50 -6.75 -8.21
N ASP A 102 -1.23 -6.21 -9.17
CA ASP A 102 -0.64 -5.81 -10.44
C ASP A 102 0.23 -4.57 -10.23
N GLU A 103 1.54 -4.78 -10.08
CA GLU A 103 2.52 -3.70 -9.89
C GLU A 103 2.75 -2.86 -11.16
N THR A 104 2.16 -3.24 -12.31
CA THR A 104 2.20 -2.42 -13.53
C THR A 104 1.10 -1.35 -13.55
N GLN A 105 0.17 -1.40 -12.59
CA GLN A 105 -0.92 -0.46 -12.47
C GLN A 105 -0.84 0.35 -11.16
N ASN A 106 -1.12 1.64 -11.30
CA ASN A 106 -1.18 2.61 -10.22
C ASN A 106 -2.62 3.14 -10.08
N CYS A 107 -2.89 3.79 -8.96
CA CYS A 107 -4.14 4.50 -8.75
C CYS A 107 -3.96 5.98 -9.07
N TYR A 108 -4.86 6.49 -9.90
CA TYR A 108 -4.96 7.88 -10.27
C TYR A 108 -6.30 8.46 -9.83
N VAL A 109 -6.31 9.76 -9.59
CA VAL A 109 -7.53 10.55 -9.42
C VAL A 109 -7.76 11.38 -10.68
N GLU A 110 -8.95 11.29 -11.25
CA GLU A 110 -9.41 12.12 -12.37
C GLU A 110 -10.51 13.07 -11.88
N PHE A 111 -10.24 14.37 -11.95
CA PHE A 111 -11.23 15.37 -11.52
C PHE A 111 -12.27 15.63 -12.60
N VAL A 112 -13.54 15.47 -12.24
CA VAL A 112 -14.69 15.60 -13.14
C VAL A 112 -15.14 17.06 -13.30
N ASN A 113 -14.96 17.86 -12.25
CA ASN A 113 -15.25 19.30 -12.23
C ASN A 113 -14.07 20.08 -11.61
N PRO A 114 -12.91 20.15 -12.29
CA PRO A 114 -11.71 20.81 -11.76
C PRO A 114 -11.91 22.28 -11.38
N GLU A 115 -12.91 22.96 -11.94
CA GLU A 115 -13.29 24.33 -11.61
C GLU A 115 -13.87 24.50 -10.19
N ALA A 116 -14.44 23.44 -9.59
CA ALA A 116 -14.99 23.49 -8.23
C ALA A 116 -13.92 23.77 -7.16
N ARG A 117 -12.64 23.67 -7.54
CA ARG A 117 -11.48 24.01 -6.71
C ARG A 117 -11.37 25.50 -6.40
N GLU A 118 -11.88 26.36 -7.28
CA GLU A 118 -11.87 27.82 -7.11
C GLU A 118 -13.03 28.33 -6.26
N SER A 119 -14.03 27.48 -6.04
CA SER A 119 -15.17 27.74 -5.18
C SER A 119 -14.91 27.22 -3.77
N ASP A 120 -15.45 27.88 -2.74
CA ASP A 120 -15.45 27.36 -1.37
C ASP A 120 -16.69 26.52 -1.04
N THR A 121 -17.70 26.58 -1.91
CA THR A 121 -19.03 26.01 -1.64
C THR A 121 -19.34 24.78 -2.48
N GLU A 122 -18.62 24.57 -3.57
CA GLU A 122 -18.87 23.44 -4.46
C GLU A 122 -18.11 22.19 -4.03
N THR A 123 -18.73 21.03 -4.23
CA THR A 123 -18.08 19.73 -4.02
C THR A 123 -17.24 19.38 -5.23
N ILE A 124 -15.99 19.00 -4.97
CA ILE A 124 -15.06 18.46 -5.96
C ILE A 124 -15.40 16.99 -6.19
N ARG A 125 -15.77 16.67 -7.42
CA ARG A 125 -16.12 15.32 -7.86
C ARG A 125 -14.97 14.73 -8.64
N TYR A 126 -14.71 13.45 -8.40
CA TYR A 126 -13.59 12.75 -9.02
C TYR A 126 -13.90 11.28 -9.25
N ASN A 127 -13.15 10.67 -10.18
CA ASN A 127 -13.08 9.24 -10.38
C ASN A 127 -11.73 8.72 -9.91
N LEU A 128 -11.73 7.47 -9.44
CA LEU A 128 -10.52 6.70 -9.20
C LEU A 128 -10.27 5.79 -10.41
N LEU A 129 -9.05 5.82 -10.93
CA LEU A 129 -8.65 5.08 -12.13
C LEU A 129 -7.46 4.18 -11.80
N THR A 130 -7.61 2.88 -12.05
CA THR A 130 -6.48 1.95 -12.05
C THR A 130 -5.90 1.89 -13.45
N LEU A 131 -4.70 2.44 -13.65
CA LEU A 131 -4.07 2.57 -14.96
C LEU A 131 -2.57 2.25 -14.90
N SER A 132 -1.99 1.79 -15.99
CA SER A 132 -0.54 1.88 -16.18
C SER A 132 -0.08 3.34 -16.35
N PRO A 133 1.20 3.67 -16.08
CA PRO A 133 1.74 5.01 -16.33
C PRO A 133 1.52 5.51 -17.78
N SER A 134 1.61 4.62 -18.77
CA SER A 134 1.36 4.95 -20.17
C SER A 134 -0.11 5.26 -20.48
N GLU A 135 -1.04 4.52 -19.87
CA GLU A 135 -2.47 4.77 -20.01
C GLU A 135 -2.85 6.09 -19.35
N ALA A 136 -2.35 6.36 -18.15
CA ALA A 136 -2.58 7.63 -17.45
C ALA A 136 -2.07 8.83 -18.25
N THR A 137 -0.87 8.73 -18.85
CA THR A 137 -0.34 9.78 -19.73
C THR A 137 -1.24 10.01 -20.94
N SER A 138 -1.75 8.94 -21.55
CA SER A 138 -2.63 9.01 -22.71
C SER A 138 -4.01 9.59 -22.37
N GLN A 139 -4.52 9.31 -21.16
CA GLN A 139 -5.81 9.80 -20.68
C GLN A 139 -5.75 11.25 -20.20
N ASN A 140 -4.61 11.71 -19.68
CA ASN A 140 -4.43 13.05 -19.10
C ASN A 140 -4.35 14.19 -20.13
N THR A 141 -5.19 14.17 -21.16
CA THR A 141 -5.21 15.19 -22.21
C THR A 141 -5.68 16.57 -21.72
N SER A 142 -6.44 16.61 -20.64
CA SER A 142 -7.00 17.81 -19.99
C SER A 142 -6.21 18.28 -18.76
N GLY A 143 -5.18 17.57 -18.32
CA GLY A 143 -4.46 17.91 -17.08
C GLY A 143 -5.26 17.68 -15.80
N THR A 144 -6.25 16.78 -15.84
CA THR A 144 -7.16 16.48 -14.73
C THR A 144 -6.87 15.15 -14.04
N VAL A 145 -5.88 14.38 -14.51
CA VAL A 145 -5.50 13.07 -13.97
C VAL A 145 -4.19 13.19 -13.18
N TYR A 146 -4.19 12.71 -11.94
CA TYR A 146 -3.05 12.82 -11.02
C TYR A 146 -2.75 11.47 -10.37
N LEU A 147 -1.47 11.11 -10.25
CA LEU A 147 -1.05 9.92 -9.52
C LEU A 147 -1.37 10.10 -8.04
N THR A 148 -1.97 9.09 -7.40
CA THR A 148 -2.25 9.14 -5.95
C THR A 148 -1.54 8.06 -5.14
N HIS A 149 -1.26 6.90 -5.72
CA HIS A 149 -0.37 5.88 -5.14
C HIS A 149 0.01 4.81 -6.17
N VAL A 150 1.09 4.08 -5.89
CA VAL A 150 1.73 3.12 -6.83
C VAL A 150 1.21 1.68 -6.72
N THR A 151 -0.09 1.54 -6.50
CA THR A 151 -0.81 0.25 -6.51
C THR A 151 -2.21 0.45 -7.11
N PRO A 152 -2.91 -0.62 -7.56
CA PRO A 152 -4.29 -0.51 -8.02
C PRO A 152 -5.21 0.15 -6.98
N CYS A 153 -6.24 0.87 -7.45
CA CYS A 153 -7.21 1.49 -6.55
C CYS A 153 -7.97 0.44 -5.72
N GLY A 154 -8.32 0.79 -4.48
CA GLY A 154 -9.06 -0.08 -3.57
C GLY A 154 -9.86 0.71 -2.52
N ALA A 155 -10.24 0.00 -1.45
CA ALA A 155 -11.17 0.48 -0.42
C ALA A 155 -10.74 1.74 0.33
N CYS A 156 -9.43 2.06 0.35
CA CYS A 156 -8.81 3.19 1.03
C CYS A 156 -8.22 4.24 0.04
N SER A 157 -8.56 4.15 -1.25
CA SER A 157 -8.02 5.05 -2.29
C SER A 157 -8.67 6.42 -2.36
N THR A 158 -9.77 6.65 -1.63
CA THR A 158 -10.51 7.92 -1.65
C THR A 158 -9.65 9.11 -1.19
N LEU A 159 -9.91 10.33 -1.65
CA LEU A 159 -9.21 11.52 -1.17
C LEU A 159 -9.50 11.81 0.31
N GLU A 160 -10.66 11.39 0.80
CA GLU A 160 -11.06 11.44 2.20
C GLU A 160 -10.13 10.57 3.07
N ASP A 161 -9.85 9.34 2.63
CA ASP A 161 -8.88 8.45 3.30
C ASP A 161 -7.45 8.99 3.14
N LEU A 162 -7.11 9.61 2.00
CA LEU A 162 -5.81 10.27 1.82
C LEU A 162 -5.60 11.36 2.88
N ALA A 163 -6.62 12.16 3.16
CA ALA A 163 -6.55 13.22 4.17
C ALA A 163 -6.15 12.65 5.55
N LEU A 164 -6.69 11.49 5.93
CA LEU A 164 -6.27 10.78 7.14
C LEU A 164 -4.80 10.37 7.10
N TYR A 165 -4.35 9.77 5.99
CA TYR A 165 -2.94 9.39 5.84
C TYR A 165 -2.02 10.62 5.83
N LEU A 166 -2.43 11.77 5.32
CA LEU A 166 -1.62 12.98 5.39
C LEU A 166 -1.53 13.52 6.83
N ASN A 167 -2.63 13.48 7.57
CA ASN A 167 -2.72 14.12 8.89
C ASN A 167 -2.18 13.25 10.04
N VAL A 168 -2.35 11.92 10.00
CA VAL A 168 -2.02 11.03 11.12
C VAL A 168 -0.79 10.20 10.81
N THR A 169 0.40 10.65 11.22
CA THR A 169 1.67 9.94 10.94
C THR A 169 1.72 8.54 11.57
N ASP A 170 1.21 8.39 12.80
CA ASP A 170 1.12 7.11 13.50
C ASP A 170 -0.30 6.55 13.44
N LEU A 171 -0.59 5.75 12.42
CA LEU A 171 -1.84 4.97 12.38
C LEU A 171 -1.70 3.64 13.13
N THR A 172 -0.48 3.18 13.40
CA THR A 172 -0.22 1.87 14.00
C THR A 172 -0.65 1.81 15.46
N SER A 173 -0.21 2.78 16.27
CA SER A 173 -0.56 2.82 17.69
C SER A 173 -2.06 2.95 17.96
N PRO A 174 -2.81 3.91 17.37
CA PRO A 174 -4.24 4.05 17.63
C PRO A 174 -5.05 2.85 17.12
N VAL A 175 -4.71 2.27 15.96
CA VAL A 175 -5.38 1.06 15.46
C VAL A 175 -5.14 -0.13 16.40
N ARG A 176 -3.92 -0.32 16.92
CA ARG A 176 -3.64 -1.36 17.94
C ARG A 176 -4.46 -1.15 19.22
N GLN A 177 -4.71 0.09 19.63
CA GLN A 177 -5.57 0.37 20.78
C GLN A 177 -7.03 -0.01 20.49
N CYS A 178 -7.52 0.26 19.29
CA CYS A 178 -8.83 -0.22 18.85
C CYS A 178 -8.88 -1.76 18.84
N ALA A 179 -7.81 -2.42 18.38
CA ALA A 179 -7.69 -3.88 18.38
C ALA A 179 -7.80 -4.50 19.77
N ALA A 180 -7.25 -3.86 20.80
CA ALA A 180 -7.29 -4.37 22.17
C ALA A 180 -8.74 -4.55 22.70
N LEU A 181 -9.72 -3.83 22.14
CA LEU A 181 -11.13 -3.98 22.48
C LEU A 181 -11.70 -5.37 22.11
N HIS A 182 -11.12 -6.06 21.12
CA HIS A 182 -11.48 -7.45 20.80
C HIS A 182 -11.06 -8.44 21.89
N VAL A 183 -9.98 -8.16 22.60
CA VAL A 183 -9.36 -9.11 23.56
C VAL A 183 -10.13 -9.17 24.88
N LEU A 184 -11.02 -8.21 25.16
CA LEU A 184 -11.70 -8.09 26.44
C LEU A 184 -12.73 -9.19 26.74
N GLY A 185 -13.04 -10.11 25.82
CA GLY A 185 -13.69 -11.43 26.08
C GLY A 185 -15.06 -11.45 26.78
N ILE A 186 -15.58 -10.30 27.20
CA ILE A 186 -16.76 -10.13 28.07
C ILE A 186 -17.97 -9.62 27.25
N ILE A 187 -17.78 -9.34 25.96
CA ILE A 187 -18.80 -8.79 25.05
C ILE A 187 -19.03 -9.72 23.86
N SER A 188 -20.23 -9.66 23.27
CA SER A 188 -20.56 -10.43 22.06
C SER A 188 -19.69 -9.98 20.86
N PRO A 189 -19.42 -10.85 19.88
CA PRO A 189 -18.65 -10.50 18.68
C PRO A 189 -19.18 -9.26 17.95
N GLU A 190 -20.50 -9.14 17.80
CA GLU A 190 -21.14 -7.96 17.18
C GLU A 190 -20.88 -6.66 17.94
N ARG A 191 -20.88 -6.73 19.27
CA ARG A 191 -20.59 -5.56 20.12
C ARG A 191 -19.11 -5.19 20.03
N ALA A 192 -18.21 -6.19 20.01
CA ALA A 192 -16.78 -5.95 19.81
C ALA A 192 -16.51 -5.29 18.44
N LYS A 193 -17.11 -5.82 17.37
CA LYS A 193 -17.06 -5.25 16.03
C LYS A 193 -17.51 -3.80 16.01
N THR A 194 -18.68 -3.51 16.57
CA THR A 194 -19.21 -2.14 16.65
C THR A 194 -18.27 -1.21 17.41
N MET A 195 -17.71 -1.65 18.53
CA MET A 195 -16.77 -0.84 19.31
C MET A 195 -15.47 -0.55 18.56
N VAL A 196 -14.94 -1.54 17.84
CA VAL A 196 -13.70 -1.39 17.06
C VAL A 196 -13.93 -0.47 15.86
N LEU A 197 -15.04 -0.65 15.13
CA LEU A 197 -15.40 0.24 14.02
C LEU A 197 -15.59 1.69 14.52
N ASN A 198 -16.31 1.91 15.62
CA ASN A 198 -16.45 3.25 16.19
C ASN A 198 -15.11 3.82 16.65
N CYS A 199 -14.20 2.99 17.18
CA CYS A 199 -12.85 3.41 17.53
C CYS A 199 -12.05 3.85 16.29
N LEU A 200 -12.07 3.07 15.21
CA LEU A 200 -11.41 3.39 13.95
C LEU A 200 -11.99 4.66 13.31
N GLU A 201 -13.31 4.87 13.41
CA GLU A 201 -13.94 6.13 12.99
C GLU A 201 -13.36 7.33 13.74
N ASN A 202 -13.17 7.21 15.05
CA ASN A 202 -12.58 8.27 15.87
C ASN A 202 -11.08 8.50 15.57
N VAL A 203 -10.38 7.51 15.01
CA VAL A 203 -9.03 7.71 14.46
C VAL A 203 -9.08 8.55 13.18
N GLY A 204 -10.21 8.51 12.47
CA GLY A 204 -10.49 9.32 11.28
C GLY A 204 -10.81 8.51 10.02
N PHE A 205 -10.99 7.18 10.12
CA PHE A 205 -11.48 6.34 9.01
C PHE A 205 -12.98 6.57 8.79
N THR A 206 -13.34 7.68 8.14
CA THR A 206 -14.74 8.06 7.88
C THR A 206 -15.36 7.24 6.76
N GLN A 207 -14.57 6.81 5.77
CA GLN A 207 -15.06 5.97 4.69
C GLN A 207 -15.31 4.52 5.19
N PRO A 208 -16.54 3.98 5.08
CA PRO A 208 -16.86 2.66 5.61
C PRO A 208 -15.96 1.55 5.05
N SER A 209 -15.75 1.51 3.72
CA SER A 209 -14.93 0.47 3.09
C SER A 209 -13.51 0.41 3.68
N CYS A 210 -12.82 1.56 3.78
CA CYS A 210 -11.47 1.59 4.35
C CYS A 210 -11.47 1.16 5.83
N ARG A 211 -12.43 1.66 6.60
CA ARG A 211 -12.59 1.28 8.01
C ARG A 211 -12.81 -0.22 8.21
N TYR A 212 -13.62 -0.85 7.36
CA TYR A 212 -13.91 -2.27 7.44
C TYR A 212 -12.70 -3.14 7.08
N ILE A 213 -11.90 -2.78 6.07
CA ILE A 213 -10.68 -3.55 5.77
C ILE A 213 -9.64 -3.45 6.90
N TRP A 214 -9.54 -2.30 7.59
CA TRP A 214 -8.74 -2.16 8.81
C TRP A 214 -9.25 -3.03 9.97
N TYR A 215 -10.57 -3.10 10.16
CA TYR A 215 -11.19 -3.99 11.12
C TYR A 215 -10.86 -5.47 10.83
N TYR A 216 -11.00 -5.91 9.59
CA TYR A 216 -10.69 -7.29 9.22
C TYR A 216 -9.19 -7.61 9.30
N ASN A 217 -8.30 -6.68 8.93
CA ASN A 217 -6.86 -6.84 9.15
C ASN A 217 -6.54 -7.03 10.63
N THR A 218 -7.17 -6.21 11.48
CA THR A 218 -7.03 -6.30 12.94
C THR A 218 -7.49 -7.66 13.47
N ARG A 219 -8.68 -8.13 13.05
CA ARG A 219 -9.21 -9.44 13.44
C ARG A 219 -8.29 -10.58 12.97
N SER A 220 -7.83 -10.53 11.73
CA SER A 220 -6.90 -11.50 11.15
C SER A 220 -5.59 -11.54 11.94
N THR A 221 -5.00 -10.37 12.23
CA THR A 221 -3.79 -10.24 13.05
C THR A 221 -3.98 -10.82 14.44
N LEU A 222 -5.13 -10.59 15.09
CA LEU A 222 -5.42 -11.19 16.39
C LEU A 222 -5.53 -12.72 16.29
N ASN A 223 -6.17 -13.26 15.27
CA ASN A 223 -6.29 -14.71 15.11
C ASN A 223 -4.94 -15.38 14.82
N GLU A 224 -4.09 -14.72 14.04
CA GLU A 224 -2.86 -15.31 13.51
C GLU A 224 -1.60 -14.95 14.31
N CYS A 225 -1.61 -13.80 14.99
CA CYS A 225 -0.44 -13.16 15.60
C CYS A 225 -0.67 -12.71 17.05
N ALA A 226 -1.80 -13.05 17.71
CA ALA A 226 -2.12 -12.54 19.05
C ALA A 226 -1.00 -12.75 20.09
N SER A 227 -0.39 -13.93 20.14
CA SER A 227 0.62 -14.23 21.17
C SER A 227 1.85 -13.33 21.07
N VAL A 228 2.36 -13.14 19.85
CA VAL A 228 3.51 -12.25 19.61
C VAL A 228 3.10 -10.79 19.73
N CYS A 229 1.93 -10.39 19.23
CA CYS A 229 1.47 -9.01 19.33
C CYS A 229 1.18 -8.57 20.75
N LEU A 230 0.73 -9.48 21.62
CA LEU A 230 0.62 -9.20 23.05
C LEU A 230 1.99 -8.97 23.69
N ALA A 231 2.98 -9.82 23.38
CA ALA A 231 4.35 -9.69 23.87
C ALA A 231 5.05 -8.41 23.39
N TYR A 232 4.68 -7.90 22.22
CA TYR A 232 5.26 -6.70 21.59
C TYR A 232 4.32 -5.46 21.62
N SER A 233 3.27 -5.50 22.43
CA SER A 233 2.22 -4.45 22.47
C SER A 233 2.75 -3.05 22.83
N SER A 234 3.88 -2.97 23.53
CA SER A 234 4.58 -1.72 23.89
C SER A 234 5.95 -1.55 23.21
N ALA A 235 6.32 -2.47 22.32
CA ALA A 235 7.58 -2.41 21.62
C ALA A 235 7.55 -1.34 20.52
N PRO A 236 8.70 -0.72 20.19
CA PRO A 236 8.81 0.14 19.01
C PRO A 236 8.46 -0.63 17.75
N ASN A 237 8.03 0.07 16.70
CA ASN A 237 7.67 -0.55 15.41
C ASN A 237 8.87 -1.24 14.76
N ASN A 238 10.03 -0.60 14.80
CA ASN A 238 11.28 -1.15 14.32
C ASN A 238 12.11 -1.68 15.50
N ASP A 239 12.70 -2.87 15.33
CA ASP A 239 13.58 -3.50 16.31
C ASP A 239 14.89 -3.91 15.63
N PRO A 240 15.91 -3.03 15.63
CA PRO A 240 17.06 -3.15 14.74
C PRO A 240 17.99 -4.32 15.05
N VAL A 241 17.86 -4.93 16.23
CA VAL A 241 18.73 -6.02 16.68
C VAL A 241 17.87 -7.22 17.05
N LYS A 242 18.07 -8.33 16.33
CA LYS A 242 17.40 -9.59 16.64
C LYS A 242 17.76 -10.08 18.03
N ASN A 243 16.75 -10.31 18.86
CA ASN A 243 16.89 -11.01 20.14
C ASN A 243 16.77 -12.53 19.94
N PHE A 244 17.31 -13.30 20.90
CA PHE A 244 17.29 -14.77 20.84
C PHE A 244 15.86 -15.35 20.74
N TYR A 245 14.87 -14.65 21.30
CA TYR A 245 13.47 -15.08 21.32
C TYR A 245 12.66 -14.60 20.11
N ASP A 246 13.28 -13.89 19.17
CA ASP A 246 12.58 -13.34 18.01
C ASP A 246 12.23 -14.43 17.01
N VAL A 247 10.94 -14.59 16.75
CA VAL A 247 10.43 -15.44 15.69
C VAL A 247 10.49 -14.66 14.39
N ASN A 248 11.22 -15.21 13.41
CA ASN A 248 11.19 -14.69 12.04
C ASN A 248 9.98 -15.29 11.30
N TYR A 249 8.85 -14.57 11.33
CA TYR A 249 7.64 -14.98 10.61
C TYR A 249 7.82 -14.96 9.10
N CYS A 250 8.73 -14.11 8.62
CA CYS A 250 9.08 -13.91 7.23
C CYS A 250 10.14 -14.89 6.69
N ALA A 251 10.72 -15.75 7.54
CA ALA A 251 11.66 -16.76 7.08
C ALA A 251 10.92 -17.82 6.25
N PRO A 252 11.50 -18.28 5.12
CA PRO A 252 10.93 -19.38 4.36
C PRO A 252 10.78 -20.62 5.25
N TYR A 253 9.86 -21.52 4.85
CA TYR A 253 9.36 -22.73 5.55
C TYR A 253 10.42 -23.72 6.10
N ARG A 254 11.73 -23.41 6.05
CA ARG A 254 12.84 -24.29 6.44
C ARG A 254 13.34 -24.11 7.88
N ALA A 255 12.72 -23.26 8.70
CA ALA A 255 13.11 -23.08 10.09
C ALA A 255 12.29 -23.97 11.04
N PHE A 256 12.97 -24.77 11.87
CA PHE A 256 12.38 -25.58 12.97
C PHE A 256 11.41 -24.78 13.87
N TRP A 257 11.57 -23.45 13.92
CA TRP A 257 10.81 -22.52 14.76
C TRP A 257 9.62 -21.83 14.07
N ASN A 258 9.41 -22.05 12.76
CA ASN A 258 8.27 -21.49 12.02
C ASN A 258 7.65 -22.56 11.10
N PRO A 259 6.90 -23.53 11.66
CA PRO A 259 6.33 -24.64 10.90
C PRO A 259 5.17 -24.22 9.97
N LEU A 260 4.77 -22.95 9.97
CA LEU A 260 3.67 -22.44 9.15
C LEU A 260 4.15 -21.49 8.02
N GLY A 261 5.38 -20.96 8.10
CA GLY A 261 5.90 -19.99 7.14
C GLY A 261 5.01 -18.74 7.00
N CYS A 262 5.24 -17.93 5.96
CA CYS A 262 4.22 -16.98 5.52
C CYS A 262 3.08 -17.71 4.81
N LYS A 263 1.87 -17.55 5.33
CA LYS A 263 0.64 -18.11 4.76
C LYS A 263 0.27 -17.43 3.45
N ASN A 264 0.62 -16.15 3.32
CA ASN A 264 0.17 -15.29 2.24
C ASN A 264 1.38 -14.93 1.39
N LYS A 265 1.19 -14.92 0.07
CA LYS A 265 2.25 -14.58 -0.89
C LYS A 265 1.74 -13.38 -1.70
N ILE A 266 2.46 -12.26 -1.63
CA ILE A 266 2.28 -11.24 -2.66
C ILE A 266 3.14 -11.71 -3.83
N GLN A 267 2.52 -12.14 -4.93
CA GLN A 267 3.27 -12.35 -6.16
C GLN A 267 3.55 -10.97 -6.76
N ARG A 268 4.69 -10.39 -6.39
CA ARG A 268 5.22 -9.15 -6.96
C ARG A 268 6.21 -9.54 -8.05
N ALA A 269 5.84 -9.42 -9.33
CA ALA A 269 6.74 -9.68 -10.46
C ALA A 269 7.30 -11.14 -10.58
N PRO A 270 7.80 -11.54 -11.76
CA PRO A 270 8.35 -12.89 -12.00
C PRO A 270 9.69 -13.20 -11.30
N ASP A 271 10.30 -12.24 -10.60
CA ASP A 271 11.61 -12.35 -9.93
C ASP A 271 11.56 -12.26 -8.39
N ALA A 272 10.43 -11.91 -7.78
CA ALA A 272 10.28 -12.07 -6.33
C ALA A 272 10.35 -13.57 -6.00
N SER A 273 11.21 -13.90 -5.03
CA SER A 273 11.23 -15.25 -4.47
C SER A 273 9.78 -15.67 -4.17
N PRO A 274 9.29 -16.80 -4.73
CA PRO A 274 7.87 -17.16 -4.71
C PRO A 274 7.32 -17.41 -3.31
N ASP A 275 8.09 -17.18 -2.25
CA ASP A 275 7.83 -17.60 -0.88
C ASP A 275 7.62 -16.47 0.14
N ASN A 276 7.92 -15.20 -0.16
CA ASN A 276 7.98 -14.19 0.90
C ASN A 276 7.11 -12.95 0.63
N ALA A 277 5.98 -12.83 1.34
CA ALA A 277 5.25 -11.57 1.49
C ALA A 277 6.08 -10.46 2.17
N CYS A 278 7.20 -10.81 2.80
CA CYS A 278 8.14 -9.87 3.40
C CYS A 278 9.42 -9.73 2.56
N LYS A 279 10.00 -8.52 2.57
CA LYS A 279 11.34 -8.22 2.08
C LYS A 279 12.41 -8.51 3.14
N ASP A 280 13.63 -8.83 2.72
CA ASP A 280 14.73 -9.25 3.60
C ASP A 280 15.05 -8.23 4.70
N PHE A 281 15.06 -6.94 4.37
CA PHE A 281 15.30 -5.86 5.33
C PHE A 281 14.28 -5.81 6.48
N GLN A 282 13.09 -6.42 6.33
CA GLN A 282 12.05 -6.42 7.37
C GLN A 282 12.38 -7.40 8.50
N TYR A 283 13.29 -8.35 8.27
CA TYR A 283 13.65 -9.37 9.25
C TYR A 283 15.16 -9.55 9.47
N GLU A 284 16.03 -9.00 8.62
CA GLU A 284 17.46 -8.92 8.90
C GLU A 284 17.77 -7.80 9.91
N ASN A 285 18.92 -7.86 10.58
CA ASN A 285 19.33 -6.79 11.49
C ASN A 285 19.54 -5.48 10.71
N GLY A 286 19.05 -4.37 11.25
CA GLY A 286 19.15 -3.07 10.61
C GLY A 286 17.99 -2.15 10.96
N GLU A 287 18.10 -0.88 10.60
CA GLU A 287 17.10 0.15 10.92
C GLU A 287 15.67 -0.20 10.49
N TYR A 288 15.53 -0.94 9.38
CA TYR A 288 14.23 -1.30 8.80
C TYR A 288 13.65 -2.61 9.31
N ARG A 289 14.35 -3.29 10.23
CA ARG A 289 13.86 -4.51 10.85
C ARG A 289 12.58 -4.19 11.61
N LEU A 290 11.51 -4.89 11.29
CA LEU A 290 10.24 -4.77 12.00
C LEU A 290 10.31 -5.55 13.32
N ASN A 291 9.54 -5.15 14.32
CA ASN A 291 9.34 -5.99 15.49
C ASN A 291 8.58 -7.28 15.12
N SER A 292 8.64 -8.31 15.98
CA SER A 292 8.07 -9.63 15.65
C SER A 292 6.55 -9.62 15.43
N CYS A 293 5.80 -8.69 16.04
CA CYS A 293 4.36 -8.53 15.79
C CYS A 293 4.07 -8.00 14.39
N LEU A 294 4.74 -6.91 14.00
CA LEU A 294 4.60 -6.33 12.67
C LEU A 294 5.10 -7.27 11.57
N GLN A 295 6.16 -8.05 11.82
CA GLN A 295 6.58 -9.10 10.89
C GLN A 295 5.47 -10.14 10.69
N CYS A 296 4.78 -10.53 11.75
CA CYS A 296 3.67 -11.48 11.65
C CYS A 296 2.49 -10.91 10.87
N ASP A 297 2.08 -9.67 11.17
CA ASP A 297 1.02 -8.95 10.45
C ASP A 297 1.35 -8.80 8.96
N GLU A 298 2.52 -8.27 8.59
CA GLU A 298 2.96 -8.12 7.19
C GLU A 298 2.99 -9.45 6.42
N CYS A 299 3.24 -10.55 7.11
CA CYS A 299 3.36 -11.88 6.56
C CYS A 299 2.00 -12.60 6.43
N ARG A 300 1.07 -12.38 7.36
CA ARG A 300 -0.18 -13.16 7.49
C ARG A 300 -1.45 -12.39 7.20
N SER A 301 -1.44 -11.06 7.29
CA SER A 301 -2.62 -10.22 7.08
C SER A 301 -2.35 -9.13 6.03
N GLY A 302 -1.13 -8.60 6.02
CA GLY A 302 -0.65 -7.54 5.11
C GLY A 302 -0.97 -7.74 3.62
N PRO A 303 -0.83 -8.94 3.02
CA PRO A 303 -1.06 -9.10 1.57
C PRO A 303 -2.51 -8.85 1.15
N ILE A 304 -3.48 -9.32 1.94
CA ILE A 304 -4.91 -9.07 1.66
C ILE A 304 -5.23 -7.62 1.94
N PHE A 305 -4.71 -7.08 3.05
CA PHE A 305 -4.89 -5.67 3.38
C PHE A 305 -4.42 -4.78 2.24
N GLN A 306 -3.20 -4.98 1.73
CA GLN A 306 -2.64 -4.20 0.62
C GLN A 306 -3.49 -4.33 -0.65
N LYS A 307 -3.92 -5.55 -1.02
CA LYS A 307 -4.78 -5.79 -2.18
C LYS A 307 -6.13 -5.08 -2.08
N VAL A 308 -6.81 -5.22 -0.94
CA VAL A 308 -8.18 -4.70 -0.77
C VAL A 308 -8.19 -3.21 -0.45
N ALA A 309 -7.27 -2.74 0.40
CA ALA A 309 -7.15 -1.33 0.73
C ALA A 309 -6.76 -0.51 -0.50
N GLY A 310 -5.90 -1.06 -1.37
CA GLY A 310 -5.35 -0.36 -2.54
C GLY A 310 -4.33 0.71 -2.17
N ARG A 311 -4.57 1.48 -1.10
CA ARG A 311 -3.66 2.49 -0.56
C ARG A 311 -3.06 2.09 0.79
N THR A 312 -1.77 2.36 0.96
CA THR A 312 -1.05 2.47 2.23
C THR A 312 -0.21 3.75 2.26
N ARG A 313 0.32 4.15 3.43
CA ARG A 313 1.28 5.28 3.48
C ARG A 313 2.48 5.06 2.54
N ARG A 314 2.92 3.82 2.41
CA ARG A 314 4.14 3.44 1.67
C ARG A 314 3.97 3.61 0.17
N ASP A 315 2.86 3.14 -0.39
CA ASP A 315 2.57 3.29 -1.82
C ASP A 315 2.09 4.70 -2.18
N SER A 316 1.62 5.49 -1.21
CA SER A 316 1.38 6.92 -1.38
C SER A 316 2.62 7.80 -1.22
N GLY A 317 3.77 7.26 -0.84
CA GLY A 317 4.96 8.10 -0.60
C GLY A 317 4.90 8.97 0.64
N ILE A 318 4.02 8.64 1.57
CA ILE A 318 3.82 9.40 2.80
C ILE A 318 4.69 8.79 3.90
N ALA A 319 5.50 9.63 4.55
CA ALA A 319 6.34 9.21 5.68
C ALA A 319 5.52 8.49 6.76
N SER A 320 6.04 7.39 7.32
CA SER A 320 5.37 6.56 8.32
C SER A 320 6.24 6.42 9.57
N GLN A 321 5.63 6.11 10.73
CA GLN A 321 6.35 5.71 11.95
C GLN A 321 7.05 4.34 11.83
N ILE A 322 6.82 3.61 10.75
CA ILE A 322 7.53 2.36 10.44
C ILE A 322 8.63 2.71 9.43
N ALA A 323 9.90 2.65 9.85
CA ALA A 323 11.04 2.93 8.98
C ALA A 323 11.16 1.85 7.90
N ARG A 324 11.35 2.27 6.64
CA ARG A 324 11.51 1.39 5.46
C ARG A 324 12.50 2.03 4.47
N PRO A 325 13.24 1.23 3.67
CA PRO A 325 14.28 1.73 2.77
C PRO A 325 13.73 2.45 1.53
N ASP A 326 12.52 2.09 1.09
CA ASP A 326 11.93 2.59 -0.15
C ASP A 326 10.55 3.21 0.12
N SER A 327 10.40 4.48 -0.22
CA SER A 327 9.10 5.12 -0.48
C SER A 327 9.20 5.85 -1.81
N VAL A 328 8.24 5.61 -2.70
CA VAL A 328 8.10 6.45 -3.91
C VAL A 328 7.76 7.85 -3.42
N GLU A 329 8.36 8.90 -3.97
CA GLU A 329 7.92 10.26 -3.69
C GLU A 329 6.75 10.60 -4.62
N ILE A 330 5.61 10.94 -4.03
CA ILE A 330 4.40 11.33 -4.76
C ILE A 330 4.00 12.71 -4.27
N ASP A 331 3.84 13.63 -5.22
CA ASP A 331 3.27 14.92 -4.93
C ASP A 331 1.75 14.79 -4.84
N HIS A 332 1.20 15.22 -3.70
CA HIS A 332 -0.23 15.26 -3.45
C HIS A 332 -0.79 16.69 -3.58
N ASP A 333 -0.03 17.61 -4.17
CA ASP A 333 -0.57 18.88 -4.67
C ASP A 333 -1.38 18.63 -5.95
N TYR A 334 -2.67 18.45 -5.76
CA TYR A 334 -3.62 18.30 -6.86
C TYR A 334 -4.13 19.65 -7.39
N GLY A 335 -3.49 20.78 -7.06
CA GLY A 335 -3.91 22.12 -7.48
C GLY A 335 -5.12 22.67 -6.71
N PHE A 336 -5.30 22.24 -5.46
CA PHE A 336 -6.23 22.86 -4.51
C PHE A 336 -5.56 24.03 -3.78
N ALA A 337 -6.24 24.67 -2.82
CA ALA A 337 -5.59 25.48 -1.78
C ALA A 337 -4.53 24.72 -0.95
N CYS A 338 -4.27 23.44 -1.28
CA CYS A 338 -3.11 22.67 -0.87
C CYS A 338 -1.78 23.15 -1.50
N ALA A 339 -1.81 24.15 -2.39
CA ALA A 339 -0.61 24.77 -2.95
C ALA A 339 0.28 25.32 -1.82
N VAL A 340 1.46 24.72 -1.63
CA VAL A 340 2.45 25.16 -0.63
C VAL A 340 3.46 26.12 -1.22
#